data_AF-G1XAB0-F1
#
_entry.id   AF-G1XAB0-F1
#
_cell.length_a   1.000
_cell.length_b   1.000
_cell.length_c   1.000
_cell.angle_alpha   90.00
_cell.angle_beta   90.00
_cell.angle_gamma   90.00
#
_symmetry.space_group_name_H-M   'P 1'
#
loop_
_entity.id
_entity.type
_entity.pdbx_description
1 polymer ?
#
loop_
_entity_poly.entity_id
_entity_poly.type
_entity_poly.pdbx_seq_one_letter_code
_entity_poly.pdbx_strand_id
1 'polypeptide(L)'
;MSLPNGRYYILYDADREARHVFRAPAEDLSLLPKRIFALPRGVRGHNWKLENKGGGVVDLEADGAPTGVTPRRTDDGPYAFLIIELARTIGWKIEKAEGGDDRGYIITTNDGELAWTVTDRAAGIRGNVIGLEPKDGSPRQVFLFVKDSNSYGGYDDGDGDDDYFPSRAIRKPAHREKEHVPQSRFGSKRNGRGRNFCD
;
A
#
# COMPACT_ATOMS: atom_id res chain seq x y z
N MET A 1 -20.25 -2.51 -13.52
CA MET A 1 -19.08 -3.11 -14.19
C MET A 1 -17.96 -3.22 -13.17
N SER A 2 -17.26 -4.35 -13.12
CA SER A 2 -16.08 -4.54 -12.27
C SER A 2 -14.83 -3.91 -12.92
N LEU A 3 -13.87 -3.48 -12.11
CA LEU A 3 -12.58 -3.00 -12.60
C LEU A 3 -11.75 -4.19 -13.12
N PRO A 4 -11.13 -4.11 -14.32
CA PRO A 4 -10.25 -5.16 -14.81
C PRO A 4 -8.98 -5.25 -13.98
N ASN A 5 -8.34 -6.42 -13.95
CA ASN A 5 -7.03 -6.60 -13.32
C ASN A 5 -6.01 -5.60 -13.89
N GLY A 6 -5.08 -5.15 -13.06
CA GLY A 6 -4.01 -4.27 -13.52
C GLY A 6 -3.45 -3.34 -12.44
N ARG A 7 -2.69 -2.33 -12.89
CA ARG A 7 -2.12 -1.31 -12.02
C ARG A 7 -2.92 -0.02 -12.08
N TYR A 8 -3.18 0.56 -10.91
CA TYR A 8 -4.02 1.75 -10.77
C TYR A 8 -3.42 2.76 -9.81
N TYR A 9 -3.63 4.04 -10.07
CA TYR A 9 -3.61 5.05 -9.03
C TYR A 9 -5.01 5.11 -8.41
N ILE A 10 -5.08 5.05 -7.08
CA ILE A 10 -6.31 5.33 -6.33
C ILE A 10 -6.20 6.77 -5.83
N LEU A 11 -7.19 7.58 -6.19
CA LEU A 11 -7.25 8.99 -5.84
C LEU A 11 -8.48 9.27 -4.97
N TYR A 12 -8.36 10.24 -4.09
CA TYR A 12 -9.45 10.82 -3.32
C TYR A 12 -9.62 12.28 -3.75
N ASP A 13 -10.83 12.65 -4.18
CA ASP A 13 -11.14 13.98 -4.70
C ASP A 13 -12.37 14.59 -4.00
N ALA A 14 -12.19 15.06 -2.77
CA ALA A 14 -13.23 15.79 -2.05
C ALA A 14 -13.10 17.33 -2.12
N ASP A 15 -11.91 17.85 -2.47
CA ASP A 15 -11.59 19.28 -2.38
C ASP A 15 -11.17 19.90 -3.72
N ARG A 16 -11.57 19.30 -4.85
CA ARG A 16 -11.16 19.68 -6.22
C ARG A 16 -9.66 19.54 -6.49
N GLU A 17 -8.97 18.83 -5.62
CA GLU A 17 -7.56 18.46 -5.77
C GLU A 17 -7.42 16.99 -5.41
N ALA A 18 -7.19 16.17 -6.43
CA ALA A 18 -7.02 14.74 -6.28
C ALA A 18 -5.76 14.42 -5.44
N ARG A 19 -5.96 13.69 -4.35
CA ARG A 19 -4.89 13.19 -3.48
C ARG A 19 -4.70 11.71 -3.70
N HIS A 20 -3.46 11.26 -3.78
CA HIS A 20 -3.18 9.82 -3.89
C HIS A 20 -3.53 9.12 -2.57
N VAL A 21 -4.16 7.95 -2.67
CA VAL A 21 -4.38 7.05 -1.54
C VAL A 21 -3.29 5.97 -1.60
N PHE A 22 -2.42 5.91 -0.60
CA PHE A 22 -1.32 4.94 -0.56
C PHE A 22 -0.70 4.82 0.84
N ARG A 23 0.37 4.01 0.95
CA ARG A 23 1.30 4.00 2.08
C ARG A 23 2.03 5.34 2.23
N ALA A 24 2.57 5.61 3.42
CA ALA A 24 3.34 6.82 3.66
C ALA A 24 4.67 6.80 2.86
N PRO A 25 5.16 7.95 2.35
CA PRO A 25 6.42 7.98 1.57
C PRO A 25 7.66 7.56 2.36
N ALA A 26 7.61 7.73 3.69
CA ALA A 26 8.66 7.33 4.61
C ALA A 26 8.05 6.52 5.76
N GLU A 27 8.52 5.29 5.90
CA GLU A 27 8.05 4.33 6.88
C GLU A 27 9.23 3.81 7.71
N ASP A 28 8.94 3.31 8.91
CA ASP A 28 9.93 2.55 9.66
C ASP A 28 10.23 1.21 8.96
N LEU A 29 11.39 0.62 9.29
CA LEU A 29 11.84 -0.67 8.75
C LEU A 29 11.22 -1.89 9.45
N SER A 30 10.22 -1.69 10.32
CA SER A 30 9.57 -2.83 10.98
C SER A 30 8.70 -3.61 9.99
N LEU A 31 8.47 -4.88 10.28
CA LEU A 31 7.52 -5.71 9.54
C LEU A 31 6.07 -5.53 10.03
N LEU A 32 5.81 -4.53 10.86
CA LEU A 32 4.46 -4.23 11.32
C LEU A 32 3.59 -3.77 10.14
N PRO A 33 2.28 -4.06 10.17
CA PRO A 33 1.35 -3.59 9.15
C PRO A 33 1.46 -2.09 8.94
N LYS A 34 1.47 -1.66 7.67
CA LYS A 34 1.62 -0.27 7.27
C LYS A 34 0.25 0.35 7.01
N ARG A 35 -0.01 1.53 7.59
CA ARG A 35 -1.27 2.25 7.41
C ARG A 35 -1.40 2.78 5.98
N ILE A 36 -2.64 2.87 5.51
CA ILE A 36 -3.01 3.56 4.27
C ILE A 36 -3.50 4.98 4.59
N PHE A 37 -3.12 5.93 3.76
CA PHE A 37 -3.42 7.35 3.91
C PHE A 37 -3.97 7.93 2.61
N ALA A 38 -4.84 8.93 2.72
CA ALA A 38 -4.98 9.94 1.68
C ALA A 38 -3.83 10.94 1.85
N LEU A 39 -2.83 10.83 0.99
CA LEU A 39 -1.55 11.55 1.08
C LEU A 39 -1.75 13.08 0.97
N PRO A 40 -0.80 13.88 1.49
CA PRO A 40 -0.86 15.32 1.35
C PRO A 40 -0.86 15.76 -0.13
N ARG A 41 -1.38 16.97 -0.38
CA ARG A 41 -1.34 17.58 -1.70
C ARG A 41 0.09 17.64 -2.24
N GLY A 42 0.25 17.33 -3.53
CA GLY A 42 1.55 17.30 -4.21
C GLY A 42 2.40 16.05 -3.93
N VAL A 43 2.04 15.22 -2.95
CA VAL A 43 2.73 13.94 -2.69
C VAL A 43 2.12 12.87 -3.59
N ARG A 44 2.96 12.23 -4.40
CA ARG A 44 2.54 11.11 -5.27
C ARG A 44 2.68 9.79 -4.53
N GLY A 45 1.62 9.00 -4.56
CA GLY A 45 1.68 7.58 -4.20
C GLY A 45 2.13 6.74 -5.39
N HIS A 46 2.51 5.49 -5.12
CA HIS A 46 2.77 4.51 -6.18
C HIS A 46 1.47 3.86 -6.66
N ASN A 47 1.62 2.90 -7.56
CA ASN A 47 0.51 2.22 -8.20
C ASN A 47 0.10 1.03 -7.32
N TRP A 48 -1.20 0.87 -7.17
CA TRP A 48 -1.82 -0.33 -6.62
C TRP A 48 -1.84 -1.42 -7.67
N LYS A 49 -1.64 -2.67 -7.25
CA LYS A 49 -2.01 -3.83 -8.06
C LYS A 49 -3.41 -4.29 -7.63
N LEU A 50 -4.31 -4.41 -8.58
CA LEU A 50 -5.66 -4.93 -8.40
C LEU A 50 -5.76 -6.29 -9.10
N GLU A 51 -6.19 -7.30 -8.36
CA GLU A 51 -6.39 -8.65 -8.86
C GLU A 51 -7.75 -9.19 -8.42
N ASN A 52 -8.63 -9.50 -9.38
CA ASN A 52 -9.92 -10.13 -9.11
C ASN A 52 -9.72 -11.60 -8.70
N LYS A 53 -10.20 -11.99 -7.52
CA LYS A 53 -10.12 -13.37 -7.01
C LYS A 53 -11.40 -14.20 -7.27
N GLY A 54 -12.37 -13.61 -7.96
CA GLY A 54 -13.69 -14.21 -8.17
C GLY A 54 -14.68 -13.85 -7.06
N GLY A 55 -15.98 -14.12 -7.28
CA GLY A 55 -17.03 -13.83 -6.31
C GLY A 55 -17.22 -12.33 -5.96
N GLY A 56 -16.69 -11.43 -6.78
CA GLY A 56 -16.73 -9.98 -6.55
C GLY A 56 -15.69 -9.48 -5.53
N VAL A 57 -14.79 -10.35 -5.06
CA VAL A 57 -13.68 -10.00 -4.17
C VAL A 57 -12.43 -9.72 -4.99
N VAL A 58 -11.69 -8.69 -4.58
CA VAL A 58 -10.44 -8.27 -5.20
C VAL A 58 -9.34 -8.16 -4.16
N ASP A 59 -8.13 -8.52 -4.54
CA ASP A 59 -6.94 -8.19 -3.78
C ASP A 59 -6.40 -6.85 -4.27
N LEU A 60 -6.17 -5.94 -3.32
CA LEU A 60 -5.47 -4.68 -3.54
C LEU A 60 -4.11 -4.74 -2.84
N GLU A 61 -3.04 -4.58 -3.61
CA GLU A 61 -1.68 -4.56 -3.08
C GLU A 61 -1.07 -3.15 -3.19
N ALA A 62 -0.42 -2.69 -2.13
CA ALA A 62 0.35 -1.45 -2.09
C ALA A 62 1.85 -1.78 -1.98
N ASP A 63 2.60 -1.56 -3.06
CA ASP A 63 4.02 -1.95 -3.19
C ASP A 63 4.26 -3.44 -2.89
N GLY A 64 3.44 -4.30 -3.50
CA GLY A 64 3.53 -5.77 -3.38
C GLY A 64 3.02 -6.33 -2.05
N ALA A 65 2.54 -5.49 -1.14
CA ALA A 65 1.96 -5.92 0.13
C ALA A 65 0.43 -5.96 0.03
N PRO A 66 -0.23 -7.12 0.24
CA PRO A 66 -1.69 -7.21 0.21
C PRO A 66 -2.30 -6.36 1.33
N THR A 67 -3.47 -5.80 1.06
CA THR A 67 -4.21 -5.01 2.03
C THR A 67 -5.39 -5.76 2.64
N GLY A 68 -5.68 -5.42 3.89
CA GLY A 68 -6.74 -6.07 4.66
C GLY A 68 -7.07 -5.33 5.95
N VAL A 69 -7.73 -6.04 6.87
CA VAL A 69 -8.12 -5.52 8.19
C VAL A 69 -7.32 -6.20 9.30
N THR A 70 -6.92 -5.44 10.32
CA THR A 70 -6.21 -6.02 11.47
C THR A 70 -7.16 -6.74 12.43
N PRO A 71 -6.68 -7.74 13.19
CA PRO A 71 -7.52 -8.45 14.16
C PRO A 71 -7.84 -7.62 15.42
N ARG A 72 -7.05 -6.58 15.71
CA ARG A 72 -7.17 -5.82 16.97
C ARG A 72 -8.39 -4.90 16.99
N ARG A 73 -8.70 -4.28 15.85
CA ARG A 73 -9.80 -3.32 15.68
C ARG A 73 -10.27 -3.33 14.24
N THR A 74 -11.55 -3.62 14.03
CA THR A 74 -12.18 -3.68 12.71
C THR A 74 -12.48 -2.29 12.12
N ASP A 75 -12.50 -1.25 12.95
CA ASP A 75 -12.81 0.14 12.62
C ASP A 75 -11.57 1.04 12.40
N ASP A 76 -10.36 0.55 12.70
CA ASP A 76 -9.14 1.39 12.66
C ASP A 76 -8.67 1.71 11.23
N GLY A 77 -9.04 0.90 10.24
CA GLY A 77 -8.75 1.15 8.84
C GLY A 77 -8.10 -0.02 8.09
N PRO A 78 -7.93 0.12 6.76
CA PRO A 78 -7.12 -0.79 5.96
C PRO A 78 -5.62 -0.65 6.26
N TYR A 79 -4.92 -1.77 6.18
CA TYR A 79 -3.46 -1.85 6.34
C TYR A 79 -2.87 -2.67 5.20
N ALA A 80 -1.64 -2.33 4.80
CA ALA A 80 -0.78 -3.19 3.98
C ALA A 80 0.02 -4.13 4.89
N PHE A 81 -0.08 -5.44 4.63
CA PHE A 81 0.53 -6.47 5.45
C PHE A 81 1.83 -6.97 4.82
N LEU A 82 2.94 -6.75 5.53
CA LEU A 82 4.25 -7.31 5.15
C LEU A 82 4.40 -8.76 5.64
N ILE A 83 3.56 -9.17 6.60
CA ILE A 83 3.41 -10.55 7.10
C ILE A 83 1.91 -10.84 7.02
N ILE A 84 1.52 -11.70 6.09
CA ILE A 84 0.12 -11.90 5.71
C ILE A 84 -0.72 -12.53 6.83
N GLU A 85 -0.09 -13.35 7.67
CA GLU A 85 -0.69 -14.04 8.81
C GLU A 85 -1.16 -13.09 9.92
N LEU A 86 -0.73 -11.82 9.87
CA LEU A 86 -1.20 -10.78 10.80
C LEU A 86 -2.54 -10.16 10.38
N ALA A 87 -3.02 -10.44 9.15
CA ALA A 87 -4.30 -9.97 8.68
C ALA A 87 -5.44 -10.84 9.25
N ARG A 88 -6.54 -10.19 9.65
CA ARG A 88 -7.79 -10.90 10.01
C ARG A 88 -8.56 -11.28 8.74
N THR A 89 -8.61 -10.35 7.80
CA THR A 89 -9.25 -10.52 6.51
C THR A 89 -8.39 -9.86 5.44
N ILE A 90 -8.40 -10.45 4.25
CA ILE A 90 -7.72 -9.93 3.05
C ILE A 90 -8.76 -9.87 1.94
N GLY A 91 -8.59 -8.88 1.08
CA GLY A 91 -9.46 -8.63 -0.04
C GLY A 91 -10.58 -7.65 0.30
N TRP A 92 -11.15 -7.11 -0.77
CA TRP A 92 -12.13 -6.04 -0.74
C TRP A 92 -13.20 -6.28 -1.80
N LYS A 93 -14.36 -5.65 -1.62
CA LYS A 93 -15.32 -5.44 -2.70
C LYS A 93 -15.16 -4.03 -3.23
N ILE A 94 -15.27 -3.87 -4.55
CA ILE A 94 -15.26 -2.57 -5.20
C ILE A 94 -16.53 -2.43 -6.02
N GLU A 95 -17.27 -1.36 -5.76
CA GLU A 95 -18.53 -1.05 -6.42
C GLU A 95 -18.53 0.39 -6.93
N LYS A 96 -19.33 0.66 -7.95
CA LYS A 96 -19.46 2.00 -8.51
C LYS A 96 -20.27 2.88 -7.54
N ALA A 97 -19.81 4.09 -7.28
CA ALA A 97 -20.53 5.04 -6.45
C ALA A 97 -21.79 5.54 -7.19
N GLU A 98 -22.93 5.60 -6.49
CA GLU A 98 -24.17 6.13 -7.06
C GLU A 98 -24.15 7.66 -7.14
N GLY A 99 -24.66 8.23 -8.24
CA GLY A 99 -24.81 9.68 -8.40
C GLY A 99 -23.51 10.48 -8.59
N GLY A 100 -22.35 9.81 -8.72
CA GLY A 100 -21.04 10.44 -8.92
C GLY A 100 -20.55 10.44 -10.37
N ASP A 101 -19.31 10.93 -10.57
CA ASP A 101 -18.54 10.74 -11.81
C ASP A 101 -18.49 9.23 -12.15
N ASP A 102 -18.52 8.89 -13.43
CA ASP A 102 -18.43 7.52 -13.93
C ASP A 102 -17.20 6.74 -13.43
N ARG A 103 -16.21 7.46 -12.89
CA ARG A 103 -14.95 6.96 -12.35
C ARG A 103 -14.93 6.79 -10.82
N GLY A 104 -16.03 7.10 -10.13
CA GLY A 104 -16.14 6.99 -8.67
C GLY A 104 -16.48 5.57 -8.20
N TYR A 105 -15.74 5.09 -7.20
CA TYR A 105 -15.90 3.77 -6.62
C TYR A 105 -15.85 3.81 -5.08
N ILE A 106 -16.57 2.90 -4.45
CA ILE A 106 -16.51 2.65 -3.01
C ILE A 106 -15.76 1.32 -2.82
N ILE A 107 -14.82 1.30 -1.87
CA ILE A 107 -14.04 0.12 -1.49
C ILE A 107 -14.58 -0.36 -0.14
N THR A 108 -15.11 -1.57 -0.06
CA THR A 108 -15.68 -2.12 1.18
C THR A 108 -14.99 -3.42 1.58
N THR A 109 -15.17 -3.80 2.85
CA THR A 109 -14.88 -5.14 3.34
C THR A 109 -15.62 -6.22 2.55
N ASN A 110 -15.18 -7.48 2.65
CA ASN A 110 -15.75 -8.60 1.89
C ASN A 110 -17.23 -8.87 2.22
N ASP A 111 -17.67 -8.57 3.43
CA ASP A 111 -19.09 -8.61 3.82
C ASP A 111 -19.89 -7.41 3.26
N GLY A 112 -19.22 -6.32 2.90
CA GLY A 112 -19.82 -5.08 2.40
C GLY A 112 -20.28 -4.12 3.50
N GLU A 113 -20.01 -4.42 4.78
CA GLU A 113 -20.54 -3.63 5.91
C GLU A 113 -19.78 -2.33 6.13
N LEU A 114 -18.44 -2.36 5.97
CA LEU A 114 -17.57 -1.21 6.21
C LEU A 114 -16.90 -0.75 4.92
N ALA A 115 -16.93 0.55 4.68
CA ALA A 115 -16.28 1.22 3.56
C ALA A 115 -14.99 1.90 4.01
N TRP A 116 -14.01 1.97 3.11
CA TRP A 116 -12.86 2.84 3.27
C TRP A 116 -13.35 4.28 3.35
N THR A 117 -12.95 4.99 4.39
CA THR A 117 -13.35 6.39 4.60
C THR A 117 -12.14 7.24 4.88
N VAL A 118 -11.98 8.36 4.16
CA VAL A 118 -10.99 9.37 4.54
C VAL A 118 -11.43 10.02 5.83
N THR A 119 -10.63 9.87 6.89
CA THR A 119 -10.94 10.44 8.21
C THR A 119 -10.45 11.88 8.33
N ASP A 120 -11.09 12.69 9.17
CA ASP A 120 -10.62 14.03 9.51
C ASP A 120 -9.35 14.01 10.39
N ARG A 121 -8.92 12.81 10.81
CA ARG A 121 -7.69 12.60 11.55
C ARG A 121 -6.48 12.78 10.63
N ALA A 122 -5.91 13.98 10.64
CA ALA A 122 -4.64 14.26 10.00
C ALA A 122 -3.50 13.60 10.79
N ALA A 123 -2.68 12.78 10.13
CA ALA A 123 -1.46 12.19 10.67
C ALA A 123 -0.23 13.07 10.34
N GLY A 124 -0.38 14.39 10.49
CA GLY A 124 0.65 15.38 10.18
C GLY A 124 1.09 15.31 8.71
N ILE A 125 2.39 15.19 8.48
CA ILE A 125 3.00 15.14 7.14
C ILE A 125 2.61 13.91 6.30
N ARG A 126 1.91 12.93 6.89
CA ARG A 126 1.50 11.70 6.20
C ARG A 126 0.15 11.83 5.50
N GLY A 127 -0.60 12.92 5.76
CA GLY A 127 -1.94 13.12 5.22
C GLY A 127 -3.04 12.60 6.15
N ASN A 128 -4.22 12.35 5.59
CA ASN A 128 -5.37 11.86 6.36
C ASN A 128 -5.35 10.33 6.43
N VAL A 129 -5.70 9.78 7.59
CA VAL A 129 -5.81 8.32 7.75
C VAL A 129 -7.02 7.81 6.98
N ILE A 130 -6.87 6.70 6.25
CA ILE A 130 -8.01 5.93 5.76
C ILE A 130 -8.49 5.04 6.91
N GLY A 131 -9.75 5.22 7.31
CA GLY A 131 -10.44 4.41 8.30
C GLY A 131 -11.45 3.45 7.65
N LEU A 132 -12.19 2.74 8.49
CA LEU A 132 -13.33 1.94 8.08
C LEU A 132 -14.58 2.41 8.83
N GLU A 133 -15.60 2.85 8.10
CA GLU A 133 -16.89 3.31 8.66
C GLU A 133 -18.04 2.62 7.92
N PRO A 134 -19.26 2.55 8.51
CA PRO A 134 -20.43 2.03 7.80
C PRO A 134 -20.59 2.70 6.43
N LYS A 135 -20.85 1.88 5.40
CA LYS A 135 -21.08 2.39 4.04
C LYS A 135 -22.30 3.33 4.03
N ASP A 136 -22.08 4.58 3.66
CA ASP A 136 -23.11 5.61 3.56
C ASP A 136 -23.12 6.32 2.20
N GLY A 137 -22.14 6.03 1.33
CA GLY A 137 -22.02 6.66 0.01
C GLY A 137 -21.59 8.12 0.07
N SER A 138 -21.13 8.60 1.22
CA SER A 138 -20.63 9.96 1.37
C SER A 138 -19.41 10.20 0.46
N PRO A 139 -19.14 11.46 0.06
CA PRO A 139 -17.95 11.78 -0.74
C PRO A 139 -16.64 11.32 -0.10
N ARG A 140 -16.59 11.15 1.22
CA ARG A 140 -15.42 10.64 1.98
C ARG A 140 -15.11 9.16 1.71
N GLN A 141 -16.06 8.43 1.14
CA GLN A 141 -15.97 7.01 0.77
C GLN A 141 -15.79 6.78 -0.73
N VAL A 142 -15.76 7.85 -1.53
CA VAL A 142 -15.66 7.76 -2.99
C VAL A 142 -14.21 7.98 -3.43
N PHE A 143 -13.68 7.00 -4.16
CA PHE A 143 -12.33 6.99 -4.68
C PHE A 143 -12.35 6.84 -6.21
N LEU A 144 -11.40 7.49 -6.86
CA LEU A 144 -11.22 7.40 -8.31
C LEU A 144 -10.12 6.40 -8.63
N PHE A 145 -10.40 5.48 -9.54
CA PHE A 145 -9.41 4.54 -10.06
C PHE A 145 -8.91 5.02 -11.42
N VAL A 146 -7.63 5.36 -11.50
CA VAL A 146 -6.97 5.78 -12.74
C VAL A 146 -6.00 4.68 -13.17
N LYS A 147 -6.31 3.99 -14.26
CA LYS A 147 -5.46 2.92 -14.78
C LYS A 147 -4.10 3.49 -15.19
N ASP A 148 -3.03 2.83 -14.77
CA ASP A 148 -1.69 3.16 -15.23
C ASP A 148 -1.54 2.72 -16.69
N SER A 149 -1.54 3.67 -17.60
CA SER A 149 -1.42 3.42 -19.05
C SER A 149 -0.05 2.90 -19.46
N ASN A 150 0.97 3.06 -18.62
CA ASN A 150 2.31 2.53 -18.88
C ASN A 150 2.45 1.05 -18.49
N SER A 151 1.42 0.42 -17.92
CA SER A 151 1.46 -1.00 -17.54
C SER A 151 1.15 -1.96 -18.71
N TYR A 152 1.43 -1.57 -19.96
CA TYR A 152 1.20 -2.41 -21.13
C TYR A 152 2.07 -3.68 -21.09
N GLY A 153 1.46 -4.80 -20.69
CA GLY A 153 1.74 -6.14 -21.22
C GLY A 153 3.08 -6.76 -20.89
N GLY A 154 3.30 -7.16 -19.65
CA GLY A 154 4.53 -7.87 -19.29
C GLY A 154 4.38 -8.93 -18.22
N TYR A 155 3.28 -9.68 -18.17
CA TYR A 155 3.18 -11.04 -17.59
C TYR A 155 1.95 -11.72 -18.21
N ASP A 156 2.02 -11.96 -19.52
CA ASP A 156 1.32 -13.11 -20.09
C ASP A 156 2.34 -14.24 -19.93
N ASP A 157 2.33 -14.87 -18.76
CA ASP A 157 3.03 -16.13 -18.53
C ASP A 157 2.25 -17.18 -19.31
N GLY A 158 2.38 -17.10 -20.64
CA GLY A 158 1.94 -18.14 -21.54
C GLY A 158 2.65 -19.42 -21.12
N ASP A 159 1.83 -20.43 -20.86
CA ASP A 159 2.20 -21.84 -20.80
C ASP A 159 3.15 -22.16 -21.97
N GLY A 160 4.44 -22.02 -21.70
CA GLY A 160 5.53 -22.42 -22.58
C GLY A 160 5.91 -23.82 -22.17
N ASP A 161 5.25 -24.79 -22.80
CA ASP A 161 5.62 -26.20 -22.78
C ASP A 161 7.14 -26.37 -22.88
N ASP A 162 7.71 -26.91 -21.82
CA ASP A 162 8.72 -27.97 -21.79
C ASP A 162 9.50 -28.23 -23.10
N ASP A 163 10.55 -27.46 -23.36
CA ASP A 163 11.66 -27.93 -24.21
C ASP A 163 13.01 -27.81 -23.48
N TYR A 164 13.41 -28.97 -23.01
CA TYR A 164 14.67 -29.36 -22.38
C TYR A 164 15.89 -28.94 -23.20
N PHE A 165 16.65 -27.94 -22.75
CA PHE A 165 18.00 -27.65 -23.27
C PHE A 165 19.09 -27.87 -22.20
N PRO A 166 20.15 -28.61 -22.54
CA PRO A 166 21.14 -29.07 -21.57
C PRO A 166 22.13 -27.97 -21.16
N SER A 167 22.33 -27.92 -19.84
CA SER A 167 23.46 -27.37 -19.08
C SER A 167 24.67 -26.89 -19.90
N ARG A 168 24.77 -25.58 -20.11
CA ARG A 168 26.05 -24.93 -20.42
C ARG A 168 26.71 -24.42 -19.15
N ALA A 169 27.97 -24.86 -19.01
CA ALA A 169 28.86 -24.71 -17.89
C ALA A 169 28.92 -23.32 -17.26
N ILE A 170 28.79 -23.32 -15.93
CA ILE A 170 29.10 -22.23 -15.00
C ILE A 170 30.59 -21.88 -15.16
N ARG A 171 30.89 -20.73 -15.77
CA ARG A 171 32.21 -20.09 -15.63
C ARG A 171 32.23 -19.30 -14.32
N LYS A 172 32.95 -19.84 -13.33
CA LYS A 172 33.29 -19.16 -12.08
C LYS A 172 34.18 -17.94 -12.38
N PRO A 173 33.80 -16.70 -12.01
CA PRO A 173 34.76 -15.62 -11.90
C PRO A 173 35.55 -15.74 -10.59
N ALA A 174 36.86 -15.56 -10.73
CA ALA A 174 37.86 -15.73 -9.70
C ALA A 174 37.66 -14.80 -8.50
N HIS A 175 37.87 -15.39 -7.32
CA HIS A 175 38.02 -14.75 -6.04
C HIS A 175 39.17 -13.72 -6.11
N ARG A 176 38.87 -12.43 -6.02
CA ARG A 176 39.89 -11.39 -5.80
C ARG A 176 39.76 -10.92 -4.36
N GLU A 177 40.61 -11.50 -3.52
CA GLU A 177 40.87 -11.00 -2.17
C GLU A 177 41.32 -9.54 -2.26
N LYS A 178 40.59 -8.66 -1.57
CA LYS A 178 41.06 -7.31 -1.25
C LYS A 178 41.03 -7.18 0.27
N GLU A 179 42.23 -7.40 0.82
CA GLU A 179 42.86 -6.67 1.91
C GLU A 179 41.96 -5.97 2.93
N HIS A 180 42.01 -6.53 4.14
CA HIS A 180 41.67 -5.87 5.40
C HIS A 180 42.38 -4.52 5.53
N VAL A 181 41.59 -3.45 5.68
CA VAL A 181 42.03 -2.18 6.27
C VAL A 181 41.38 -2.03 7.65
N PRO A 182 42.14 -2.10 8.75
CA PRO A 182 41.62 -1.76 10.07
C PRO A 182 41.73 -0.25 10.28
N GLN A 183 40.62 0.48 10.13
CA GLN A 183 40.54 1.88 10.58
C GLN A 183 39.84 2.00 11.93
N SER A 184 40.71 2.08 12.94
CA SER A 184 40.73 3.08 14.01
C SER A 184 39.43 3.43 14.74
N ARG A 185 39.44 3.03 16.00
CA ARG A 185 38.83 3.69 17.16
C ARG A 185 38.85 5.22 17.04
N PHE A 186 37.68 5.84 17.06
CA PHE A 186 37.50 7.19 17.62
C PHE A 186 36.45 7.12 18.72
N GLY A 187 36.91 7.41 19.93
CA GLY A 187 36.08 7.55 21.11
C GLY A 187 35.49 8.95 21.26
N SER A 188 34.65 9.03 22.30
CA SER A 188 34.40 10.21 23.13
C SER A 188 33.48 11.30 22.57
N LYS A 189 32.26 11.40 23.12
CA LYS A 189 31.98 12.26 24.29
C LYS A 189 30.52 12.15 24.73
N ARG A 190 30.34 11.76 25.98
CA ARG A 190 29.14 12.04 26.78
C ARG A 190 29.00 13.54 26.94
N ASN A 191 27.84 14.10 26.61
CA ASN A 191 27.37 15.35 27.19
C ASN A 191 26.07 15.07 27.92
N GLY A 192 26.17 14.98 29.25
CA GLY A 192 25.02 15.14 30.13
C GLY A 192 24.60 16.60 30.12
N ARG A 193 23.29 16.85 30.12
CA ARG A 193 22.72 18.09 30.68
C ARG A 193 21.62 17.71 31.64
N GLY A 194 21.81 18.18 32.86
CA GLY A 194 20.92 17.97 33.98
C GLY A 194 19.62 18.79 33.86
N ARG A 195 18.65 18.26 34.58
CA ARG A 195 17.60 18.91 35.38
C ARG A 195 17.52 20.44 35.29
N ASN A 196 16.31 20.94 35.10
CA ASN A 196 15.75 21.99 35.95
C ASN A 196 14.32 21.56 36.34
N PHE A 197 14.15 21.27 37.62
CA PHE A 197 12.87 21.37 38.33
C PHE A 197 12.67 22.86 38.66
N CYS A 198 11.49 23.39 38.45
CA CYS A 198 11.04 24.59 39.13
C CYS A 198 9.68 24.29 39.76
N ASP A 199 9.58 24.78 41.00
CA ASP A 199 8.45 24.71 41.94
C ASP A 199 7.15 25.32 41.42
#